data_AF-A0A953DRS7-F1
#
_entry.id   AF-A0A953DRS7-F1
#
_cell.length_a   1.000
_cell.length_b   1.000
_cell.length_c   1.000
_cell.angle_alpha   90.00
_cell.angle_beta   90.00
_cell.angle_gamma   90.00
#
_symmetry.space_group_name_H-M   'P 1'
#
loop_
_entity.id
_entity.type
_entity.pdbx_description
1 polymer ?
#
loop_
_entity_poly.entity_id
_entity_poly.type
_entity_poly.pdbx_seq_one_letter_code
_entity_poly.pdbx_strand_id
1 'polypeptide(L)'
;MKRLLALFTVLCGLAGCGPIQSTAFLLDADVALEAARTARAETYAPYEYTAAQLYLLKAREEVGYSDYEVAVDFAKKASKFANEAREKALSASANETTPPPPLPSAE
;
A
#
# COMPACT_ATOMS: atom_id res chain seq x y z
N MET A 1 -3.05 -46.89 1.19
CA MET A 1 -4.38 -46.27 0.98
C MET A 1 -4.66 -45.18 2.01
N LYS A 2 -4.96 -45.46 3.29
CA LYS A 2 -5.26 -44.42 4.32
C LYS A 2 -4.13 -43.38 4.55
N ARG A 3 -2.86 -43.80 4.51
CA ARG A 3 -1.70 -42.89 4.64
C ARG A 3 -1.51 -41.97 3.43
N LEU A 4 -1.80 -42.46 2.23
CA LEU A 4 -1.78 -41.66 0.99
C LEU A 4 -2.92 -40.63 1.00
N LEU A 5 -4.10 -41.02 1.51
CA LEU A 5 -5.24 -40.12 1.64
C LEU A 5 -4.95 -38.99 2.63
N ALA A 6 -4.38 -39.31 3.80
CA ALA A 6 -3.98 -38.31 4.80
C ALA A 6 -2.90 -37.34 4.30
N LEU A 7 -1.95 -37.82 3.49
CA LEU A 7 -0.89 -36.97 2.92
C LEU A 7 -1.47 -36.02 1.85
N PHE A 8 -2.45 -36.48 1.07
CA PHE A 8 -3.12 -35.68 0.05
C PHE A 8 -3.98 -34.56 0.68
N THR A 9 -4.66 -34.83 1.80
CA THR A 9 -5.44 -33.81 2.52
C THR A 9 -4.55 -32.70 3.09
N VAL A 10 -3.37 -33.06 3.63
CA VAL A 10 -2.39 -32.08 4.11
C VAL A 10 -1.87 -31.23 2.94
N LEU A 11 -1.54 -31.85 1.80
CA LEU A 11 -1.00 -31.15 0.65
C LEU A 11 -2.02 -30.18 0.02
N CYS A 12 -3.31 -30.54 -0.03
CA CYS A 12 -4.38 -29.62 -0.47
C CYS A 12 -4.60 -28.45 0.50
N GLY A 13 -4.30 -28.61 1.80
CA GLY A 13 -4.40 -27.52 2.78
C GLY A 13 -3.43 -26.37 2.52
N LEU A 14 -2.27 -26.63 1.92
CA LEU A 14 -1.28 -25.60 1.61
C LEU A 14 -1.57 -24.82 0.32
N ALA A 15 -2.42 -25.34 -0.57
CA ALA A 15 -2.80 -24.64 -1.80
C ALA A 15 -3.70 -23.42 -1.56
N GLY A 16 -4.26 -23.27 -0.35
CA GLY A 16 -5.09 -22.12 0.05
C GLY A 16 -4.30 -20.89 0.52
N CYS A 17 -2.97 -20.94 0.65
CA CYS A 17 -2.20 -19.84 1.22
C CYS A 17 -2.03 -18.63 0.29
N GLY A 18 -2.08 -18.81 -1.03
CA GLY A 18 -1.92 -17.71 -2.00
C GLY A 18 -3.05 -16.68 -1.94
N PRO A 19 -4.32 -17.08 -2.17
CA PRO A 19 -5.45 -16.15 -2.21
C PRO A 19 -5.70 -15.40 -0.89
N ILE A 20 -5.51 -16.09 0.25
CA ILE A 20 -5.70 -15.48 1.58
C ILE A 20 -4.60 -14.44 1.83
N GLN A 21 -3.35 -14.79 1.53
CA GLN A 21 -2.23 -13.89 1.74
C GLN A 21 -2.32 -12.66 0.83
N SER A 22 -2.62 -12.82 -0.46
CA SER A 22 -2.79 -11.69 -1.37
C SER A 22 -3.90 -10.74 -0.91
N THR A 23 -5.00 -11.30 -0.41
CA THR A 23 -6.12 -10.50 0.12
C THR A 23 -5.69 -9.68 1.33
N ALA A 24 -4.95 -10.28 2.27
CA ALA A 24 -4.44 -9.58 3.45
C ALA A 24 -3.53 -8.40 3.07
N PHE A 25 -2.57 -8.59 2.17
CA PHE A 25 -1.69 -7.51 1.72
C PHE A 25 -2.43 -6.41 0.94
N LEU A 26 -3.46 -6.76 0.16
CA LEU A 26 -4.31 -5.77 -0.50
C LEU A 26 -5.04 -4.88 0.52
N LEU A 27 -5.62 -5.48 1.57
CA LEU A 27 -6.27 -4.76 2.66
C LEU A 27 -5.30 -3.82 3.37
N ASP A 28 -4.09 -4.28 3.69
CA ASP A 28 -3.06 -3.45 4.33
C ASP A 28 -2.66 -2.25 3.45
N ALA A 29 -2.52 -2.48 2.14
CA ALA A 29 -2.21 -1.42 1.17
C ALA A 29 -3.34 -0.40 1.02
N ASP A 30 -4.61 -0.85 0.99
CA ASP A 30 -5.79 0.02 0.98
C ASP A 30 -5.82 0.91 2.23
N VAL A 31 -5.63 0.33 3.42
CA VAL A 31 -5.60 1.08 4.69
C VAL A 31 -4.48 2.13 4.69
N ALA A 32 -3.27 1.74 4.24
CA ALA A 32 -2.15 2.68 4.14
C ALA A 32 -2.43 3.81 3.15
N LEU A 33 -3.07 3.52 2.02
CA LEU A 33 -3.40 4.51 1.00
C LEU A 33 -4.44 5.51 1.49
N GLU A 34 -5.47 5.06 2.22
CA GLU A 34 -6.45 5.96 2.84
C GLU A 34 -5.81 6.80 3.96
N ALA A 35 -4.88 6.24 4.72
CA ALA A 35 -4.08 7.02 5.68
C ALA A 35 -3.23 8.11 4.99
N ALA A 36 -2.69 7.84 3.80
CA ALA A 36 -2.01 8.85 2.99
C ALA A 36 -2.98 9.92 2.46
N ARG A 37 -4.16 9.51 1.98
CA ARG A 37 -5.20 10.44 1.50
C ARG A 37 -5.64 11.39 2.60
N THR A 38 -5.93 10.88 3.79
CA THR A 38 -6.34 11.71 4.95
C THR A 38 -5.26 12.71 5.35
N ALA A 39 -3.98 12.41 5.13
CA ALA A 39 -2.86 13.34 5.30
C ALA A 39 -2.71 14.36 4.15
N ARG A 40 -3.62 14.37 3.16
CA ARG A 40 -3.55 15.19 1.94
C ARG A 40 -2.31 14.92 1.08
N ALA A 41 -1.89 13.66 1.01
CA ALA A 41 -0.73 13.26 0.23
C ALA A 41 -0.88 13.51 -1.27
N GLU A 42 -2.09 13.61 -1.80
CA GLU A 42 -2.34 14.05 -3.19
C GLU A 42 -1.77 15.44 -3.50
N THR A 43 -1.71 16.33 -2.52
CA THR A 43 -1.16 17.69 -2.66
C THR A 43 0.31 17.72 -2.28
N TYR A 44 0.66 17.12 -1.13
CA TYR A 44 1.99 17.28 -0.53
C TYR A 44 3.01 16.22 -0.95
N ALA A 45 2.56 15.07 -1.47
CA ALA A 45 3.40 13.96 -1.89
C ALA A 45 2.80 13.22 -3.12
N PRO A 46 2.54 13.95 -4.23
CA PRO A 46 1.76 13.41 -5.35
C PRO A 46 2.44 12.20 -6.00
N TYR A 47 3.77 12.19 -6.09
CA TYR A 47 4.50 11.09 -6.71
C TYR A 47 4.28 9.77 -5.95
N GLU A 48 4.53 9.77 -4.64
CA GLU A 48 4.37 8.58 -3.81
C GLU A 48 2.89 8.17 -3.72
N TYR A 49 1.97 9.14 -3.63
CA TYR A 49 0.54 8.87 -3.57
C TYR A 49 0.02 8.23 -4.87
N THR A 50 0.42 8.74 -6.03
CA THR A 50 0.05 8.16 -7.32
C THR A 50 0.73 6.81 -7.53
N ALA A 51 1.99 6.64 -7.16
CA ALA A 51 2.68 5.35 -7.24
C ALA A 51 1.96 4.29 -6.40
N ALA A 52 1.56 4.62 -5.17
CA ALA A 52 0.80 3.71 -4.31
C ALA A 52 -0.53 3.27 -4.95
N GLN A 53 -1.29 4.21 -5.54
CA GLN A 53 -2.54 3.90 -6.25
C GLN A 53 -2.31 2.94 -7.43
N LEU A 54 -1.30 3.21 -8.25
CA LEU A 54 -1.01 2.41 -9.44
C LEU A 54 -0.53 1.00 -9.07
N TYR A 55 0.30 0.87 -8.03
CA TYR A 55 0.72 -0.45 -7.55
C TYR A 55 -0.43 -1.24 -6.93
N LEU A 56 -1.34 -0.57 -6.21
CA LEU A 56 -2.52 -1.23 -5.65
C LEU A 56 -3.48 -1.70 -6.75
N LEU A 57 -3.69 -0.87 -7.77
CA LEU A 57 -4.43 -1.26 -8.96
C LEU A 57 -3.79 -2.47 -9.64
N LYS A 58 -2.47 -2.45 -9.83
CA LYS A 58 -1.74 -3.57 -10.43
C LYS A 58 -1.82 -4.84 -9.59
N ALA A 59 -1.71 -4.74 -8.27
CA ALA A 59 -1.88 -5.89 -7.38
C ALA A 59 -3.25 -6.55 -7.54
N ARG A 60 -4.32 -5.75 -7.67
CA ARG A 60 -5.68 -6.25 -7.93
C ARG A 60 -5.80 -6.93 -9.29
N GLU A 61 -5.12 -6.41 -10.31
CA GLU A 61 -5.05 -7.03 -11.64
C GLU A 61 -4.44 -8.44 -11.56
N GLU A 62 -3.30 -8.60 -10.85
CA GLU A 62 -2.63 -9.89 -10.71
C GLU A 62 -3.46 -10.91 -9.91
N VAL A 63 -4.22 -10.48 -8.90
CA VAL A 63 -5.21 -11.36 -8.25
C VAL A 63 -6.26 -11.86 -9.26
N GLY A 64 -6.68 -11.00 -10.19
CA GLY A 64 -7.58 -11.38 -11.29
C GLY A 64 -7.00 -12.46 -12.21
N TYR A 65 -5.67 -12.47 -12.41
CA TYR A 65 -4.96 -13.53 -13.14
C TYR A 65 -4.62 -14.76 -12.28
N SER A 66 -4.96 -14.77 -11.00
CA SER A 66 -4.54 -15.77 -10.02
C SER A 66 -3.02 -15.82 -9.77
N ASP A 67 -2.30 -14.77 -10.14
CA ASP A 67 -0.86 -14.61 -9.89
C ASP A 67 -0.62 -13.99 -8.50
N TYR A 68 -0.97 -14.76 -7.46
CA TYR A 68 -1.05 -14.26 -6.08
C TYR A 68 0.29 -13.78 -5.52
N GLU A 69 1.41 -14.41 -5.87
CA GLU A 69 2.73 -13.99 -5.39
C GLU A 69 3.11 -12.61 -5.97
N VAL A 70 2.84 -12.41 -7.26
CA VAL A 70 3.06 -11.13 -7.94
C VAL A 70 2.14 -10.05 -7.37
N ALA A 71 0.88 -10.40 -7.10
CA ALA A 71 -0.06 -9.52 -6.42
C ALA A 71 0.46 -9.07 -5.04
N VAL A 72 1.01 -9.99 -4.25
CA VAL A 72 1.60 -9.70 -2.93
C VAL A 72 2.77 -8.72 -3.07
N ASP A 73 3.64 -8.91 -4.06
CA ASP A 73 4.78 -8.02 -4.28
C ASP A 73 4.35 -6.59 -4.67
N PHE A 74 3.33 -6.47 -5.52
CA PHE A 74 2.78 -5.16 -5.85
C PHE A 74 2.04 -4.53 -4.67
N ALA A 75 1.29 -5.29 -3.88
CA ALA A 75 0.63 -4.80 -2.69
C ALA A 75 1.65 -4.28 -1.65
N LYS A 76 2.76 -4.98 -1.42
CA LYS A 76 3.86 -4.50 -0.56
C LYS A 76 4.46 -3.18 -1.07
N LYS A 77 4.65 -3.04 -2.39
CA LYS A 77 5.11 -1.77 -2.99
C LYS A 77 4.08 -0.66 -2.76
N ALA A 78 2.80 -0.95 -2.93
CA ALA A 78 1.72 0.00 -2.67
C ALA A 78 1.73 0.49 -1.21
N SER A 79 1.80 -0.43 -0.23
CA SER A 79 1.89 -0.08 1.19
C SER A 79 3.13 0.78 1.49
N LYS A 80 4.29 0.43 0.91
CA LYS A 80 5.52 1.20 1.08
C LYS A 80 5.36 2.64 0.59
N PHE A 81 4.91 2.82 -0.66
CA PHE A 81 4.71 4.16 -1.22
C PHE A 81 3.62 4.93 -0.47
N ALA A 82 2.55 4.28 -0.03
CA ALA A 82 1.50 4.93 0.76
C ALA A 82 2.03 5.47 2.09
N ASN A 83 2.87 4.69 2.79
CA ASN A 83 3.50 5.15 4.03
C ASN A 83 4.47 6.32 3.79
N GLU A 84 5.30 6.24 2.76
CA GLU A 84 6.19 7.35 2.36
C GLU A 84 5.38 8.61 2.00
N ALA A 85 4.28 8.46 1.26
CA ALA A 85 3.39 9.56 0.90
C ALA A 85 2.79 10.24 2.14
N ARG A 86 2.31 9.44 3.11
CA ARG A 86 1.77 9.94 4.37
C ARG A 86 2.82 10.73 5.15
N GLU A 87 4.03 10.19 5.30
CA GLU A 87 5.12 10.85 6.06
C GLU A 87 5.56 12.17 5.41
N LYS A 88 5.69 12.18 4.08
CA LYS A 88 5.99 13.39 3.32
C LYS A 88 4.87 14.43 3.44
N ALA A 89 3.61 14.00 3.40
CA ALA A 89 2.49 14.91 3.53
C ALA A 89 2.40 15.56 4.91
N LEU A 90 2.60 14.77 5.97
CA LEU A 90 2.63 15.29 7.34
C LEU A 90 3.79 16.28 7.56
N SER A 91 4.98 15.98 7.04
CA SER A 91 6.13 16.89 7.17
C SER A 91 5.98 18.19 6.37
N ALA A 92 5.43 18.13 5.14
CA ALA A 92 5.18 19.32 4.34
C ALA A 92 4.09 20.22 4.95
N SER A 93 2.98 19.64 5.43
CA SER A 93 1.90 20.42 6.06
C SER A 93 2.32 21.09 7.37
N ALA A 94 3.26 20.50 8.12
CA ALA A 94 3.83 21.13 9.31
C ALA A 94 4.62 22.40 8.96
N ASN A 95 5.33 22.41 7.83
CA ASN A 95 6.11 23.56 7.39
C ASN A 95 5.22 24.75 6.97
N GLU A 96 4.05 24.51 6.40
CA GLU A 96 3.08 25.57 6.07
C GLU A 96 2.53 26.31 7.30
N THR A 97 2.56 25.67 8.48
CA THR A 97 2.04 26.29 9.71
C THR A 97 3.06 27.27 10.33
N THR A 98 4.29 27.34 9.82
CA THR A 98 5.30 28.30 10.28
C THR A 98 5.04 29.66 9.63
N PRO A 99 4.75 30.73 10.39
CA PRO A 99 4.49 32.05 9.82
C PRO A 99 5.69 32.50 8.97
N PRO A 100 5.47 33.10 7.78
CA PRO A 100 6.56 33.69 7.02
C PRO A 100 7.27 34.73 7.90
N PRO A 101 8.62 34.85 7.81
CA PRO A 101 9.35 35.88 8.54
C PRO A 101 8.73 37.25 8.24
N PRO A 102 8.65 38.16 9.24
CA PRO A 102 8.09 39.50 9.03
C PRO A 102 8.77 40.13 7.81
N LEU A 103 7.98 40.55 6.83
CA LEU A 103 8.52 41.28 5.68
C LEU A 103 9.31 42.47 6.21
N PRO A 104 10.54 42.73 5.70
CA PRO A 104 11.27 43.92 6.08
C PRO A 104 10.40 45.12 5.75
N SER A 105 10.10 45.93 6.77
CA SER A 105 9.44 47.21 6.62
C SER A 105 10.19 48.01 5.56
N ALA A 106 9.51 48.29 4.44
CA ALA A 106 10.02 49.20 3.44
C ALA A 106 10.16 50.59 4.09
N GLU A 107 11.40 50.96 4.40
CA GLU A 107 11.81 52.33 4.74
C GLU A 107 11.79 53.23 3.49
#